data_AF-A0A812ZME8-F1
#
_entry.id   AF-A0A812ZME8-F1
#
_cell.length_a   1.000
_cell.length_b   1.000
_cell.length_c   1.000
_cell.angle_alpha   90.00
_cell.angle_beta   90.00
_cell.angle_gamma   90.00
#
_symmetry.space_group_name_H-M   'P 1'
#
loop_
_entity.id
_entity.type
_entity.pdbx_description
1 polymer ?
#
loop_
_entity_poly.entity_id
_entity_poly.type
_entity_poly.pdbx_seq_one_letter_code
_entity_poly.pdbx_strand_id
1 'polypeptide(L)'
;MSQSSGDSARPPALKRSRYSLDLEDYGERPESPEHGDVLPDVPKPRNSTSSRFPAESLPYGPKEYSEIFDWNHDVISRLLEKCGPCRPQATSSPLSVELTTSFSGLGAAEFAATAVQSAMHARGIPVDIKLHSQTEVDKQCRPFLKGQHVFSDVQDRVGDKVVKSLASLQARYVTLFENAKEKLDSKDSRQIHQLVEKYGLLFLQAAIKCMDRNRDSFKASAECLKCGHQCPWAPVVNHGHRLWVEVAGHPCTPWSKRGRQLGFLDPESISALVWAFSLRLAPPPDCIVNENVGSFPAEVFFSSMFPGCRLEMAVFSPCDLGIPTHRPRRYSLVWPNPMSATCEAAAFDVNILGEVCFRRLHLHGSVYLQSPEDEVIALLDGLAAARGLEPRGQQGKSYSCKHVLATGHRLRMMKHREKLEQDEHTDFDFNVDCAQDIGFTGAMRVMPTLVKNSNIYNLRADRLYTVQELMSVQGFPVHRSDSTTHPCMPDEQTMQHIITMGKKYSKTVLGNTMCLCQVGTALAIVFMAAARANRSE
;
A
#
# COMPACT_ATOMS: atom_id res chain seq x y z
N MET A 1 -9.61 63.55 52.20
CA MET A 1 -10.03 62.20 52.62
C MET A 1 -11.40 61.91 52.04
N SER A 2 -11.46 61.21 50.91
CA SER A 2 -12.70 60.67 50.35
C SER A 2 -12.33 59.63 49.31
N GLN A 3 -12.79 58.41 49.55
CA GLN A 3 -12.48 57.18 48.82
C GLN A 3 -13.08 57.21 47.40
N SER A 4 -12.27 56.92 46.39
CA SER A 4 -12.74 56.59 45.04
C SER A 4 -12.75 55.07 44.87
N SER A 5 -13.94 54.50 44.74
CA SER A 5 -14.20 53.09 44.45
C SER A 5 -13.68 52.72 43.05
N GLY A 6 -12.74 51.78 42.99
CA GLY A 6 -12.27 51.16 41.75
C GLY A 6 -13.17 50.01 41.33
N ASP A 7 -13.86 50.18 40.22
CA ASP A 7 -14.56 49.10 39.50
C ASP A 7 -13.55 48.23 38.75
N SER A 8 -13.24 47.05 39.29
CA SER A 8 -12.51 46.01 38.56
C SER A 8 -13.49 45.23 37.68
N ALA A 9 -13.43 45.45 36.36
CA ALA A 9 -14.18 44.67 35.38
C ALA A 9 -13.83 43.17 35.49
N ARG A 10 -14.83 42.34 35.83
CA ARG A 10 -14.72 40.88 35.75
C ARG A 10 -14.65 40.44 34.27
N PRO A 11 -13.78 39.48 33.90
CA PRO A 11 -13.80 38.90 32.57
C PRO A 11 -15.12 38.12 32.36
N PRO A 12 -15.67 38.11 31.13
CA PRO A 12 -16.91 37.40 30.84
C PRO A 12 -16.73 35.90 31.07
N ALA A 13 -17.63 35.31 31.84
CA ALA A 13 -17.70 33.88 32.06
C ALA A 13 -17.87 33.16 30.71
N LEU A 14 -16.89 32.33 30.35
CA LEU A 14 -16.99 31.38 29.25
C LEU A 14 -18.23 30.50 29.47
N LYS A 15 -19.23 30.65 28.60
CA LYS A 15 -20.40 29.77 28.55
C LYS A 15 -19.90 28.33 28.38
N ARG A 16 -20.06 27.51 29.42
CA ARG A 16 -19.89 26.05 29.35
C ARG A 16 -20.78 25.54 28.22
N SER A 17 -20.19 24.91 27.20
CA SER A 17 -20.95 24.29 26.12
C SER A 17 -21.68 23.05 26.67
N ARG A 18 -22.90 22.82 26.16
CA ARG A 18 -23.82 21.74 26.54
C ARG A 18 -23.38 20.33 26.11
N TYR A 19 -22.09 20.06 25.95
CA TYR A 19 -21.59 18.75 25.53
C TYR A 19 -20.94 18.02 26.70
N SER A 20 -21.78 17.62 27.65
CA SER A 20 -21.48 16.67 28.71
C SER A 20 -22.77 15.93 29.03
N LEU A 21 -23.24 15.13 28.09
CA LEU A 21 -24.17 14.05 28.39
C LEU A 21 -23.34 12.78 28.44
N ASP A 22 -23.34 12.20 29.63
CA ASP A 22 -22.63 10.99 30.01
C ASP A 22 -23.06 9.81 29.14
N LEU A 23 -22.05 9.07 28.68
CA LEU A 23 -22.10 7.87 27.84
C LEU A 23 -22.38 6.60 28.69
N GLU A 24 -23.35 6.63 29.60
CA GLU A 24 -23.65 5.48 30.48
C GLU A 24 -24.76 4.55 29.95
N ASP A 25 -25.14 4.64 28.66
CA ASP A 25 -26.21 3.80 28.10
C ASP A 25 -25.76 3.10 26.79
N TYR A 26 -24.87 2.11 26.93
CA TYR A 26 -24.66 1.10 25.88
C TYR A 26 -25.66 -0.03 26.12
N GLY A 27 -26.86 0.13 25.59
CA GLY A 27 -27.85 -0.93 25.49
C GLY A 27 -27.28 -2.18 24.80
N GLU A 28 -27.81 -3.34 25.20
CA GLU A 28 -27.42 -4.67 24.76
C GLU A 28 -27.20 -4.75 23.24
N ARG A 29 -26.14 -5.45 22.82
CA ARG A 29 -25.84 -5.70 21.40
C ARG A 29 -27.10 -6.28 20.74
N PRO A 30 -27.65 -5.66 19.68
CA PRO A 30 -28.82 -6.22 19.00
C PRO A 30 -28.50 -7.64 18.54
N GLU A 31 -29.41 -8.57 18.84
CA GLU A 31 -29.32 -9.96 18.40
C GLU A 31 -29.09 -10.00 16.88
N SER A 32 -28.20 -10.88 16.46
CA SER A 32 -27.83 -11.02 15.05
C SER A 32 -29.08 -11.38 14.27
N PRO A 33 -29.43 -10.69 13.17
CA PRO A 33 -30.66 -10.95 12.44
C PRO A 33 -30.70 -12.42 12.01
N GLU A 34 -31.59 -13.19 12.64
CA GLU A 34 -31.96 -14.52 12.19
C GLU A 34 -32.76 -14.35 10.90
N HIS A 35 -32.24 -14.91 9.80
CA HIS A 35 -32.82 -15.01 8.45
C HIS A 35 -32.29 -14.02 7.41
N GLY A 36 -31.46 -14.56 6.49
CA GLY A 36 -31.61 -14.47 5.03
C GLY A 36 -31.55 -13.12 4.31
N ASP A 37 -31.65 -11.99 5.01
CA ASP A 37 -31.69 -10.68 4.39
C ASP A 37 -30.32 -10.32 3.81
N VAL A 38 -30.30 -10.11 2.50
CA VAL A 38 -29.11 -9.67 1.78
C VAL A 38 -28.75 -8.28 2.29
N LEU A 39 -27.69 -8.18 3.11
CA LEU A 39 -27.19 -6.90 3.58
C LEU A 39 -26.93 -5.97 2.38
N PRO A 40 -27.42 -4.71 2.43
CA PRO A 40 -27.25 -3.78 1.32
C PRO A 40 -25.77 -3.52 1.06
N ASP A 41 -25.43 -3.28 -0.20
CA ASP A 41 -24.05 -2.95 -0.59
C ASP A 41 -23.59 -1.67 0.10
N VAL A 42 -22.36 -1.69 0.59
CA VAL A 42 -21.68 -0.50 1.06
C VAL A 42 -21.21 0.30 -0.16
N PRO A 43 -21.58 1.58 -0.28
CA PRO A 43 -21.14 2.40 -1.39
C PRO A 43 -19.61 2.49 -1.45
N LYS A 44 -19.04 2.12 -2.61
CA LYS A 44 -17.60 2.26 -2.83
C LYS A 44 -17.22 3.74 -2.94
N PRO A 45 -15.99 4.13 -2.54
CA PRO A 45 -15.51 5.50 -2.71
C PRO A 45 -15.56 5.96 -4.17
N ARG A 46 -15.71 7.27 -4.37
CA ARG A 46 -15.71 7.89 -5.70
C ARG A 46 -14.43 7.51 -6.47
N ASN A 47 -14.56 7.25 -7.77
CA ASN A 47 -13.49 6.79 -8.67
C ASN A 47 -12.98 5.36 -8.40
N SER A 48 -13.75 4.52 -7.70
CA SER A 48 -13.55 3.08 -7.69
C SER A 48 -13.60 2.54 -9.12
N THR A 49 -12.60 1.77 -9.53
CA THR A 49 -12.48 1.28 -10.92
C THR A 49 -13.61 0.31 -11.28
N SER A 50 -14.05 -0.46 -10.30
CA SER A 50 -15.18 -1.39 -10.43
C SER A 50 -16.53 -0.69 -10.61
N SER A 51 -16.65 0.63 -10.40
CA SER A 51 -17.89 1.37 -10.67
C SER A 51 -18.22 1.47 -12.17
N ARG A 52 -17.30 1.03 -13.04
CA ARG A 52 -17.53 0.91 -14.49
C ARG A 52 -18.38 -0.30 -14.86
N PHE A 53 -18.59 -1.22 -13.92
CA PHE A 53 -19.35 -2.44 -14.10
C PHE A 53 -20.68 -2.31 -13.34
N PRO A 54 -21.81 -2.79 -13.91
CA PRO A 54 -23.07 -2.87 -13.17
C PRO A 54 -22.89 -3.69 -11.90
N ALA A 55 -23.40 -3.21 -10.76
CA ALA A 55 -23.21 -3.88 -9.47
C ALA A 55 -23.75 -5.31 -9.48
N GLU A 56 -24.85 -5.53 -10.20
CA GLU A 56 -25.54 -6.82 -10.36
C GLU A 56 -24.71 -7.83 -11.16
N SER A 57 -23.76 -7.36 -11.97
CA SER A 57 -22.86 -8.21 -12.75
C SER A 57 -21.62 -8.68 -11.95
N LEU A 58 -21.34 -8.04 -10.81
CA LEU A 58 -20.21 -8.39 -9.96
C LEU A 58 -20.63 -9.41 -8.91
N PRO A 59 -19.82 -10.45 -8.64
CA PRO A 59 -20.11 -11.36 -7.55
C PRO A 59 -19.94 -10.68 -6.19
N TYR A 60 -20.52 -11.31 -5.18
CA TYR A 60 -20.40 -10.87 -3.79
C TYR A 60 -18.95 -10.91 -3.31
N GLY A 61 -18.55 -9.84 -2.63
CA GLY A 61 -17.28 -9.82 -1.90
C GLY A 61 -17.38 -10.50 -0.54
N PRO A 62 -16.31 -10.42 0.26
CA PRO A 62 -16.29 -10.92 1.64
C PRO A 62 -17.46 -10.38 2.46
N LYS A 63 -18.05 -11.26 3.27
CA LYS A 63 -19.17 -10.98 4.18
C LYS A 63 -18.75 -10.91 5.64
N GLU A 64 -17.57 -11.41 5.96
CA GLU A 64 -16.99 -11.42 7.31
C GLU A 64 -15.48 -11.18 7.29
N TYR A 65 -14.88 -10.96 8.46
CA TYR A 65 -13.46 -10.62 8.61
C TYR A 65 -12.52 -11.70 8.03
N SER A 66 -12.79 -12.98 8.30
CA SER A 66 -12.02 -14.14 7.82
C SER A 66 -11.91 -14.19 6.30
N GLU A 67 -13.04 -14.03 5.61
CA GLU A 67 -13.14 -14.11 4.15
C GLU A 67 -12.34 -13.02 3.42
N ILE A 68 -12.01 -11.90 4.08
CA ILE A 68 -11.16 -10.83 3.51
C ILE A 68 -9.80 -11.38 3.06
N PHE A 69 -9.30 -12.41 3.73
CA PHE A 69 -7.96 -12.94 3.54
C PHE A 69 -7.89 -14.10 2.53
N ASP A 70 -9.04 -14.59 2.05
CA ASP A 70 -9.15 -15.71 1.09
C ASP A 70 -9.15 -15.24 -0.37
N TRP A 71 -8.84 -13.96 -0.62
CA TRP A 71 -8.80 -13.33 -1.95
C TRP A 71 -7.92 -14.09 -2.96
N ASN A 72 -6.85 -14.73 -2.50
CA ASN A 72 -5.92 -15.49 -3.34
C ASN A 72 -6.60 -16.72 -3.94
N HIS A 73 -7.35 -17.47 -3.13
CA HIS A 73 -8.10 -18.64 -3.60
C HIS A 73 -9.19 -18.22 -4.58
N ASP A 74 -9.95 -17.18 -4.26
CA ASP A 74 -10.99 -16.63 -5.12
C ASP A 74 -10.43 -16.19 -6.49
N VAL A 75 -9.37 -15.38 -6.49
CA VAL A 75 -8.71 -14.90 -7.73
C VAL A 75 -8.20 -16.07 -8.59
N ILE A 76 -7.50 -17.05 -8.01
CA ILE A 76 -6.99 -18.21 -8.76
C ILE A 76 -8.14 -19.05 -9.35
N SER A 77 -9.23 -19.21 -8.59
CA SER A 77 -10.40 -19.97 -9.05
C SER A 77 -11.01 -19.33 -10.30
N ARG A 78 -11.18 -18.00 -10.28
CA ARG A 78 -11.77 -17.28 -11.42
C ARG A 78 -10.82 -17.14 -12.59
N LEU A 79 -9.50 -17.07 -12.35
CA LEU A 79 -8.52 -17.20 -13.42
C LEU A 79 -8.65 -18.54 -14.13
N LEU A 80 -8.85 -19.65 -13.40
CA LEU A 80 -9.08 -20.96 -14.00
C LEU A 80 -10.39 -21.05 -14.77
N GLU A 81 -11.47 -20.45 -14.26
CA GLU A 81 -12.75 -20.37 -14.98
C GLU A 81 -12.60 -19.58 -16.29
N LYS A 82 -11.92 -18.43 -16.25
CA LYS A 82 -11.74 -17.56 -17.41
C LYS A 82 -10.78 -18.13 -18.43
N CYS A 83 -9.65 -18.67 -17.99
CA CYS A 83 -8.56 -19.13 -18.85
C CYS A 83 -8.67 -20.61 -19.23
N GLY A 84 -9.60 -21.35 -18.62
CA GLY A 84 -9.71 -22.81 -18.73
C GLY A 84 -8.78 -23.55 -17.76
N PRO A 85 -9.04 -24.86 -17.56
CA PRO A 85 -8.27 -25.67 -16.61
C PRO A 85 -6.82 -25.82 -17.06
N CYS A 86 -5.89 -25.62 -16.13
CA CYS A 86 -4.51 -26.06 -16.29
C CYS A 86 -4.44 -27.59 -16.13
N ARG A 87 -4.79 -28.37 -17.16
CA ARG A 87 -4.74 -29.87 -17.15
C ARG A 87 -3.39 -30.43 -16.65
N PRO A 88 -3.27 -31.00 -15.46
CA PRO A 88 -1.98 -31.48 -14.96
C PRO A 88 -1.39 -32.50 -15.95
N GLN A 89 -0.23 -32.21 -16.55
CA GLN A 89 0.56 -33.25 -17.18
C GLN A 89 1.24 -34.01 -16.04
N ALA A 90 1.08 -35.33 -16.00
CA ALA A 90 1.61 -36.18 -14.94
C ALA A 90 3.16 -36.15 -14.82
N THR A 91 3.86 -35.45 -15.73
CA THR A 91 5.31 -35.48 -15.89
C THR A 91 6.00 -34.11 -15.93
N SER A 92 5.27 -32.98 -15.89
CA SER A 92 5.91 -31.65 -15.96
C SER A 92 6.48 -31.25 -14.59
N SER A 93 7.72 -30.78 -14.56
CA SER A 93 8.31 -30.14 -13.39
C SER A 93 7.46 -28.94 -12.92
N PRO A 94 7.45 -28.63 -11.60
CA PRO A 94 6.80 -27.41 -11.10
C PRO A 94 7.36 -26.17 -11.81
N LEU A 95 6.50 -25.18 -12.07
CA LEU A 95 6.95 -23.86 -12.49
C LEU A 95 7.85 -23.30 -11.38
N SER A 96 9.12 -23.04 -11.66
CA SER A 96 10.03 -22.45 -10.68
C SER A 96 10.07 -20.94 -10.89
N VAL A 97 9.80 -20.17 -9.85
CA VAL A 97 9.81 -18.70 -9.87
C VAL A 97 10.92 -18.20 -8.95
N GLU A 98 11.92 -17.52 -9.52
CA GLU A 98 12.88 -16.73 -8.75
C GLU A 98 12.28 -15.32 -8.57
N LEU A 99 11.85 -15.01 -7.37
CA LEU A 99 11.29 -13.71 -7.01
C LEU A 99 12.38 -12.81 -6.45
N THR A 100 12.51 -11.61 -7.02
CA THR A 100 13.29 -10.52 -6.43
C THR A 100 12.37 -9.36 -6.10
N THR A 101 12.69 -8.63 -5.02
CA THR A 101 11.93 -7.44 -4.65
C THR A 101 12.84 -6.27 -4.33
N SER A 102 12.40 -5.09 -4.74
CA SER A 102 13.04 -3.82 -4.41
C SER A 102 12.02 -2.91 -3.71
N PHE A 103 12.44 -2.22 -2.64
CA PHE A 103 11.56 -1.44 -1.77
C PHE A 103 10.52 -2.31 -1.05
N SER A 104 11.00 -3.42 -0.49
CA SER A 104 10.17 -4.53 0.01
C SER A 104 9.29 -4.15 1.22
N GLY A 105 9.63 -3.11 1.99
CA GLY A 105 8.93 -2.73 3.20
C GLY A 105 8.81 -3.89 4.19
N LEU A 106 7.57 -4.25 4.57
CA LEU A 106 7.30 -5.42 5.44
C LEU A 106 7.33 -6.77 4.71
N GLY A 107 7.75 -6.82 3.44
CA GLY A 107 7.74 -8.06 2.65
C GLY A 107 6.36 -8.44 2.11
N ALA A 108 5.47 -7.47 1.88
CA ALA A 108 4.09 -7.74 1.44
C ALA A 108 4.00 -8.46 0.10
N ALA A 109 4.92 -8.20 -0.84
CA ALA A 109 4.94 -8.88 -2.13
C ALA A 109 5.29 -10.37 -1.98
N GLU A 110 6.15 -10.70 -1.04
CA GLU A 110 6.68 -12.03 -0.75
C GLU A 110 5.64 -12.87 -0.03
N PHE A 111 4.95 -12.29 0.97
CA PHE A 111 3.79 -12.92 1.59
C PHE A 111 2.66 -13.12 0.58
N ALA A 112 2.41 -12.15 -0.30
CA ALA A 112 1.40 -12.30 -1.35
C ALA A 112 1.76 -13.40 -2.36
N ALA A 113 3.03 -13.49 -2.76
CA ALA A 113 3.53 -14.55 -3.63
C ALA A 113 3.30 -15.94 -3.00
N THR A 114 3.63 -16.09 -1.71
CA THR A 114 3.41 -17.34 -0.96
C THR A 114 1.93 -17.70 -0.84
N ALA A 115 1.06 -16.71 -0.61
CA ALA A 115 -0.40 -16.92 -0.60
C ALA A 115 -0.92 -17.40 -1.96
N VAL A 116 -0.44 -16.79 -3.04
CA VAL A 116 -0.78 -17.20 -4.41
C VAL A 116 -0.27 -18.61 -4.71
N GLN A 117 0.97 -18.94 -4.32
CA GLN A 117 1.52 -20.29 -4.45
C GLN A 117 0.63 -21.33 -3.79
N SER A 118 0.23 -21.08 -2.53
CA SER A 118 -0.65 -21.97 -1.78
C SER A 118 -2.02 -22.14 -2.47
N ALA A 119 -2.60 -21.05 -2.99
CA ALA A 119 -3.85 -21.11 -3.73
C ALA A 119 -3.73 -21.91 -5.04
N MET A 120 -2.62 -21.76 -5.76
CA MET A 120 -2.33 -22.52 -6.98
C MET A 120 -2.12 -24.01 -6.68
N HIS A 121 -1.38 -24.35 -5.61
CA HIS A 121 -1.19 -25.73 -5.15
C HIS A 121 -2.51 -26.39 -4.78
N ALA A 122 -3.39 -25.68 -4.06
CA ALA A 122 -4.73 -26.17 -3.73
C ALA A 122 -5.59 -26.47 -4.96
N ARG A 123 -5.24 -25.89 -6.12
CA ARG A 123 -5.88 -26.14 -7.43
C ARG A 123 -5.10 -27.11 -8.32
N GLY A 124 -4.08 -27.80 -7.77
CA GLY A 124 -3.27 -28.77 -8.50
C GLY A 124 -2.30 -28.15 -9.52
N ILE A 125 -1.94 -26.88 -9.34
CA ILE A 125 -0.99 -26.17 -10.21
C ILE A 125 0.34 -26.03 -9.44
N PRO A 126 1.34 -26.87 -9.75
CA PRO A 126 2.59 -26.87 -8.99
C PRO A 126 3.45 -25.66 -9.37
N VAL A 127 3.67 -24.77 -8.40
CA VAL A 127 4.56 -23.60 -8.52
C VAL A 127 5.53 -23.60 -7.35
N ASP A 128 6.81 -23.43 -7.59
CA ASP A 128 7.84 -23.30 -6.56
C ASP A 128 8.39 -21.87 -6.56
N ILE A 129 8.15 -21.12 -5.48
CA ILE A 129 8.62 -19.74 -5.34
C ILE A 129 9.87 -19.72 -4.49
N LYS A 130 10.95 -19.24 -5.07
CA LYS A 130 12.21 -18.99 -4.40
C LYS A 130 12.45 -17.49 -4.27
N LEU A 131 12.56 -17.01 -3.04
CA LEU A 131 12.91 -15.62 -2.74
C LEU A 131 14.42 -15.42 -2.91
N HIS A 132 14.85 -14.98 -4.09
CA HIS A 132 16.27 -14.79 -4.40
C HIS A 132 16.85 -13.60 -3.62
N SER A 133 16.29 -12.41 -3.84
CA SER A 133 16.79 -11.19 -3.19
C SER A 133 15.71 -10.20 -2.81
N GLN A 134 16.00 -9.42 -1.75
CA GLN A 134 15.16 -8.32 -1.29
C GLN A 134 16.04 -7.09 -1.02
N THR A 135 15.58 -5.89 -1.38
CA THR A 135 16.31 -4.64 -1.15
C THR A 135 15.46 -3.65 -0.36
N GLU A 136 15.96 -3.19 0.78
CA GLU A 136 15.23 -2.24 1.63
C GLU A 136 16.16 -1.26 2.36
N VAL A 137 15.97 0.01 2.04
CA VAL A 137 16.79 1.12 2.57
C VAL A 137 16.49 1.35 4.04
N ASP A 138 15.25 1.16 4.47
CA ASP A 138 14.85 1.38 5.85
C ASP A 138 15.30 0.22 6.76
N LYS A 139 16.25 0.54 7.65
CA LYS A 139 16.90 -0.44 8.54
C LYS A 139 15.94 -1.26 9.38
N GLN A 140 14.81 -0.69 9.81
CA GLN A 140 13.89 -1.41 10.69
C GLN A 140 12.88 -2.27 9.92
N CYS A 141 12.84 -2.19 8.59
CA CYS A 141 12.12 -3.13 7.75
C CYS A 141 12.95 -4.40 7.43
N ARG A 142 14.29 -4.30 7.49
CA ARG A 142 15.21 -5.39 7.14
C ARG A 142 15.02 -6.68 7.94
N PRO A 143 14.65 -6.67 9.23
CA PRO A 143 14.38 -7.90 9.99
C PRO A 143 13.24 -8.75 9.41
N PHE A 144 12.36 -8.19 8.57
CA PHE A 144 11.26 -8.90 7.94
C PHE A 144 11.64 -9.61 6.65
N LEU A 145 12.85 -9.38 6.15
CA LEU A 145 13.31 -9.88 4.87
C LEU A 145 13.87 -11.29 5.02
N LYS A 146 13.26 -12.24 4.30
CA LYS A 146 13.54 -13.69 4.37
C LYS A 146 14.28 -14.24 3.16
N GLY A 147 14.53 -13.42 2.14
CA GLY A 147 15.20 -13.79 0.90
C GLY A 147 16.58 -14.39 1.13
N GLN A 148 17.08 -15.12 0.12
CA GLN A 148 18.42 -15.70 0.15
C GLN A 148 19.47 -14.59 0.32
N HIS A 149 19.24 -13.45 -0.32
CA HIS A 149 20.07 -12.26 -0.21
C HIS A 149 19.24 -11.04 0.23
N VAL A 150 19.82 -10.20 1.10
CA VAL A 150 19.19 -8.95 1.58
C VAL A 150 20.15 -7.81 1.34
N PHE A 151 19.71 -6.77 0.64
CA PHE A 151 20.51 -5.60 0.27
C PHE A 151 19.95 -4.33 0.92
N SER A 152 20.82 -3.34 1.15
CA SER A 152 20.45 -2.05 1.75
C SER A 152 19.78 -1.12 0.74
N ASP A 153 20.56 -0.41 -0.07
CA ASP A 153 20.05 0.61 -0.97
C ASP A 153 20.20 0.11 -2.41
N VAL A 154 19.18 0.33 -3.22
CA VAL A 154 19.25 0.03 -4.66
C VAL A 154 20.35 0.85 -5.34
N GLN A 155 20.72 2.00 -4.78
CA GLN A 155 21.81 2.85 -5.25
C GLN A 155 23.19 2.19 -5.08
N ASP A 156 23.33 1.20 -4.20
CA ASP A 156 24.59 0.46 -4.01
C ASP A 156 24.98 -0.35 -5.27
N ARG A 157 24.01 -0.61 -6.17
CA ARG A 157 24.17 -1.31 -7.45
C ARG A 157 24.91 -0.48 -8.51
N VAL A 158 25.23 0.78 -8.24
CA VAL A 158 26.00 1.65 -9.15
C VAL A 158 27.10 2.38 -8.37
N GLY A 159 28.15 2.84 -9.05
CA GLY A 159 29.17 3.68 -8.43
C GLY A 159 28.64 5.04 -7.99
N ASP A 160 29.04 5.51 -6.79
CA ASP A 160 28.63 6.80 -6.18
C ASP A 160 28.79 8.01 -7.11
N LYS A 161 29.80 7.97 -7.99
CA LYS A 161 30.04 9.04 -8.97
C LYS A 161 28.82 9.23 -9.88
N VAL A 162 28.18 8.15 -10.32
CA VAL A 162 27.00 8.20 -11.19
C VAL A 162 25.82 8.78 -10.43
N VAL A 163 25.58 8.35 -9.19
CA VAL A 163 24.50 8.90 -8.33
C VAL A 163 24.70 10.41 -8.14
N LYS A 164 25.92 10.86 -7.82
CA LYS A 164 26.26 12.29 -7.70
C LYS A 164 26.07 13.05 -9.01
N SER A 165 26.40 12.44 -10.15
CA SER A 165 26.14 13.02 -11.47
C SER A 165 24.64 13.14 -11.75
N LEU A 166 23.83 12.14 -11.42
CA LEU A 166 22.38 12.18 -11.55
C LEU A 166 21.77 13.28 -10.68
N ALA A 167 22.20 13.41 -9.42
CA ALA A 167 21.75 14.46 -8.52
C ALA A 167 22.13 15.87 -9.02
N SER A 168 23.36 16.04 -9.53
CA SER A 168 23.81 17.32 -10.10
C SER A 168 23.03 17.67 -11.37
N LEU A 169 22.76 16.68 -12.21
CA LEU A 169 21.96 16.83 -13.41
C LEU A 169 20.51 17.21 -13.05
N GLN A 170 19.92 16.56 -12.06
CA GLN A 170 18.57 16.86 -11.57
C GLN A 170 18.49 18.29 -11.03
N ALA A 171 19.44 18.70 -10.19
CA ALA A 171 19.52 20.05 -9.64
C ALA A 171 19.54 21.11 -10.76
N ARG A 172 20.27 20.86 -11.84
CA ARG A 172 20.26 21.75 -13.02
C ARG A 172 18.87 21.88 -13.64
N TYR A 173 18.14 20.78 -13.81
CA TYR A 173 16.78 20.83 -14.36
C TYR A 173 15.76 21.45 -13.40
N VAL A 174 15.94 21.30 -12.09
CA VAL A 174 15.17 22.03 -11.07
C VAL A 174 15.39 23.53 -11.20
N THR A 175 16.63 24.00 -11.37
CA THR A 175 16.90 25.43 -11.61
C THR A 175 16.25 25.93 -12.89
N LEU A 176 16.29 25.16 -13.99
CA LEU A 176 15.61 25.53 -15.23
C LEU A 176 14.09 25.61 -15.05
N PHE A 177 13.50 24.70 -14.28
CA PHE A 177 12.09 24.70 -13.91
C PHE A 177 11.73 25.95 -13.09
N GLU A 178 12.46 26.26 -12.02
CA GLU A 178 12.17 27.43 -11.18
C GLU A 178 12.31 28.75 -11.97
N ASN A 179 13.35 28.88 -12.79
CA ASN A 179 13.53 30.05 -13.67
C ASN A 179 12.38 30.22 -14.69
N ALA A 180 11.78 29.12 -15.14
CA ALA A 180 10.63 29.16 -16.05
C ALA A 180 9.33 29.49 -15.30
N LYS A 181 9.19 28.96 -14.08
CA LYS A 181 8.06 29.21 -13.19
C LYS A 181 8.01 30.66 -12.71
N GLU A 182 9.15 31.28 -12.44
CA GLU A 182 9.25 32.72 -12.08
C GLU A 182 8.74 33.65 -13.20
N LYS A 183 8.79 33.21 -14.46
CA LYS A 183 8.28 33.96 -15.61
C LYS A 183 6.78 33.80 -15.85
N LEU A 184 6.10 32.97 -15.06
CA LEU A 184 4.65 32.84 -15.14
C LEU A 184 4.01 33.98 -14.35
N ASP A 185 3.26 34.85 -15.05
CA ASP A 185 2.53 35.97 -14.46
C ASP A 185 1.41 35.52 -13.49
N SER A 186 1.06 34.22 -13.47
CA SER A 186 0.01 33.67 -12.64
C SER A 186 0.47 32.43 -11.86
N LYS A 187 -0.07 32.25 -10.64
CA LYS A 187 0.03 31.00 -9.86
C LYS A 187 -0.89 29.89 -10.40
N ASP A 188 -1.06 29.81 -11.72
CA ASP A 188 -1.89 28.77 -12.32
C ASP A 188 -1.24 27.39 -12.12
N SER A 189 -1.87 26.60 -11.25
CA SER A 189 -1.45 25.23 -10.94
C SER A 189 -1.30 24.34 -12.18
N ARG A 190 -2.08 24.57 -13.24
CA ARG A 190 -2.01 23.79 -14.48
C ARG A 190 -0.74 24.10 -15.26
N GLN A 191 -0.39 25.37 -15.39
CA GLN A 191 0.85 25.78 -16.06
C GLN A 191 2.09 25.28 -15.30
N ILE A 192 2.07 25.35 -13.97
CA ILE A 192 3.14 24.79 -13.13
C ILE A 192 3.27 23.28 -13.37
N HIS A 193 2.17 22.54 -13.41
CA HIS A 193 2.20 21.10 -13.67
C HIS A 193 2.79 20.76 -15.05
N GLN A 194 2.43 21.52 -16.09
CA GLN A 194 3.00 21.37 -17.43
C GLN A 194 4.52 21.66 -17.46
N LEU A 195 4.99 22.64 -16.70
CA LEU A 195 6.42 22.90 -16.55
C LEU A 195 7.13 21.74 -15.85
N VAL A 196 6.56 21.20 -14.76
CA VAL A 196 7.12 20.03 -14.07
C VAL A 196 7.23 18.84 -15.02
N GLU A 197 6.17 18.54 -15.78
CA GLU A 197 6.16 17.47 -16.77
C GLU A 197 7.25 17.68 -17.83
N LYS A 198 7.29 18.87 -18.45
CA LYS A 198 8.29 19.21 -19.47
C LYS A 198 9.73 19.04 -18.96
N TYR A 199 10.08 19.67 -17.84
CA TYR A 199 11.45 19.62 -17.33
C TYR A 199 11.80 18.27 -16.71
N GLY A 200 10.82 17.57 -16.14
CA GLY A 200 10.97 16.20 -15.65
C GLY A 200 11.28 15.21 -16.78
N LEU A 201 10.61 15.33 -17.93
CA LEU A 201 10.89 14.52 -19.12
C LEU A 201 12.28 14.81 -19.70
N LEU A 202 12.66 16.09 -19.78
CA LEU A 202 14.01 16.46 -20.22
C LEU A 202 15.09 15.91 -19.28
N PHE A 203 14.86 15.93 -17.97
CA PHE A 203 15.74 15.30 -17.00
C PHE A 203 15.81 13.78 -17.20
N LEU A 204 14.66 13.08 -17.31
CA LEU A 204 14.62 11.63 -17.54
C LEU A 204 15.47 11.21 -18.74
N GLN A 205 15.31 11.90 -19.88
CA GLN A 205 16.09 11.64 -21.09
C GLN A 205 17.60 11.87 -20.87
N ALA A 206 17.96 12.94 -20.16
CA ALA A 206 19.36 13.23 -19.87
C ALA A 206 19.96 12.24 -18.84
N ALA A 207 19.17 11.78 -17.88
CA ALA A 207 19.54 10.78 -16.88
C ALA A 207 19.82 9.43 -17.54
N ILE A 208 18.95 8.97 -18.44
CA ILE A 208 19.17 7.73 -19.22
C ILE A 208 20.48 7.82 -20.01
N LYS A 209 20.71 8.92 -20.73
CA LYS A 209 21.99 9.16 -21.44
C LYS A 209 23.20 9.16 -20.50
N CYS A 210 23.05 9.70 -19.29
CA CYS A 210 24.10 9.70 -18.27
C CYS A 210 24.39 8.27 -17.80
N MET A 211 23.38 7.47 -17.52
CA MET A 211 23.54 6.07 -17.11
C MET A 211 24.07 5.18 -18.23
N ASP A 212 23.61 5.35 -19.48
CA ASP A 212 24.13 4.62 -20.66
C ASP A 212 25.65 4.86 -20.83
N ARG A 213 26.11 6.10 -20.65
CA ARG A 213 27.55 6.44 -20.71
C ARG A 213 28.37 5.84 -19.57
N ASN A 214 27.73 5.47 -18.47
CA ASN A 214 28.36 4.91 -17.28
C ASN A 214 27.89 3.47 -17.02
N ARG A 215 27.52 2.73 -18.08
CA ARG A 215 27.03 1.35 -17.99
C ARG A 215 27.95 0.46 -17.15
N ASP A 216 29.26 0.57 -17.36
CA ASP A 216 30.27 -0.25 -16.69
C ASP A 216 30.42 0.07 -15.18
N SER A 217 29.80 1.16 -14.70
CA SER A 217 29.76 1.49 -13.27
C SER A 217 28.63 0.78 -12.54
N PHE A 218 27.72 0.11 -13.25
CA PHE A 218 26.71 -0.74 -12.63
C PHE A 218 27.28 -2.11 -12.29
N LYS A 219 26.96 -2.60 -11.10
CA LYS A 219 27.54 -3.78 -10.50
C LYS A 219 26.55 -4.94 -10.63
N ALA A 220 27.05 -6.11 -11.00
CA ALA A 220 26.26 -7.36 -10.98
C ALA A 220 26.04 -7.88 -9.54
N SER A 221 26.81 -7.38 -8.58
CA SER A 221 26.73 -7.75 -7.16
C SER A 221 26.65 -6.53 -6.26
N ALA A 222 26.11 -6.72 -5.05
CA ALA A 222 26.10 -5.74 -3.98
C ALA A 222 26.42 -6.41 -2.63
N GLU A 223 26.69 -5.62 -1.59
CA GLU A 223 26.92 -6.14 -0.25
C GLU A 223 25.63 -6.72 0.32
N CYS A 224 25.60 -8.03 0.53
CA CYS A 224 24.48 -8.70 1.14
C CYS A 224 24.58 -8.62 2.67
N LEU A 225 23.61 -7.98 3.30
CA LEU A 225 23.52 -7.82 4.75
C LEU A 225 23.34 -9.16 5.48
N LYS A 226 22.79 -10.17 4.79
CA LYS A 226 22.58 -11.52 5.36
C LYS A 226 23.82 -12.40 5.24
N CYS A 227 24.57 -12.29 4.15
CA CYS A 227 25.75 -13.13 3.89
C CYS A 227 27.07 -12.48 4.36
N GLY A 228 27.11 -11.15 4.52
CA GLY A 228 28.31 -10.41 4.92
C GLY A 228 29.36 -10.26 3.82
N HIS A 229 29.00 -10.46 2.56
CA HIS A 229 29.92 -10.33 1.41
C HIS A 229 29.17 -9.86 0.14
N GLN A 230 29.91 -9.65 -0.95
CA GLN A 230 29.34 -9.31 -2.25
C GLN A 230 28.56 -10.50 -2.82
N CYS A 231 27.26 -10.34 -3.08
CA CYS A 231 26.38 -11.36 -3.66
C CYS A 231 25.73 -10.83 -4.95
N PRO A 232 25.43 -11.71 -5.92
CA PRO A 232 24.64 -11.32 -7.08
C PRO A 232 23.22 -10.91 -6.63
N TRP A 233 22.81 -9.70 -6.98
CA TRP A 233 21.48 -9.21 -6.59
C TRP A 233 20.39 -9.73 -7.51
N ALA A 234 20.73 -10.04 -8.76
CA ALA A 234 19.87 -10.72 -9.73
C ALA A 234 20.11 -12.24 -9.72
N PRO A 235 19.07 -13.06 -9.96
CA PRO A 235 19.24 -14.49 -10.14
C PRO A 235 19.94 -14.81 -11.47
N VAL A 236 20.71 -15.89 -11.50
CA VAL A 236 21.21 -16.47 -12.75
C VAL A 236 20.13 -17.40 -13.27
N VAL A 237 19.32 -16.91 -14.20
CA VAL A 237 18.25 -17.70 -14.82
C VAL A 237 18.72 -18.19 -16.18
N ASN A 238 18.94 -19.50 -16.27
CA ASN A 238 19.14 -20.17 -17.55
C ASN A 238 17.74 -20.38 -18.16
N HIS A 239 17.56 -19.96 -19.41
CA HIS A 239 16.29 -20.09 -20.14
C HIS A 239 15.74 -21.54 -20.05
N GLY A 240 14.48 -21.69 -19.67
CA GLY A 240 13.79 -22.96 -19.38
C GLY A 240 12.60 -22.75 -18.42
N HIS A 241 12.26 -23.74 -17.59
CA HIS A 241 11.11 -23.70 -16.65
C HIS A 241 11.27 -22.75 -15.44
N ARG A 242 12.25 -21.83 -15.48
CA ARG A 242 12.55 -20.88 -14.40
C ARG A 242 12.16 -19.48 -14.84
N LEU A 243 11.22 -18.89 -14.14
CA LEU A 243 10.72 -17.54 -14.35
C LEU A 243 11.38 -16.59 -13.35
N TRP A 244 11.94 -15.47 -13.82
CA TRP A 244 12.33 -14.36 -12.96
C TRP A 244 11.25 -13.28 -12.94
N VAL A 245 10.68 -13.04 -11.76
CA VAL A 245 9.78 -11.90 -11.51
C VAL A 245 10.42 -10.91 -10.55
N GLU A 246 10.50 -9.64 -10.96
CA GLU A 246 10.89 -8.52 -10.09
C GLU A 246 9.64 -7.78 -9.62
N VAL A 247 9.52 -7.51 -8.32
CA VAL A 247 8.43 -6.70 -7.76
C VAL A 247 8.97 -5.45 -7.07
N ALA A 248 8.39 -4.28 -7.35
CA ALA A 248 8.87 -3.05 -6.72
C ALA A 248 7.79 -1.98 -6.50
N GLY A 249 7.89 -1.31 -5.35
CA GLY A 249 7.08 -0.16 -4.95
C GLY A 249 7.95 1.04 -4.62
N HIS A 250 8.66 1.56 -5.63
CA HIS A 250 9.60 2.67 -5.42
C HIS A 250 8.88 3.93 -4.88
N PRO A 251 9.60 4.85 -4.23
CA PRO A 251 9.00 6.03 -3.59
C PRO A 251 8.00 6.76 -4.49
N CYS A 252 6.75 6.84 -4.05
CA CYS A 252 5.66 7.46 -4.81
C CYS A 252 5.46 8.95 -4.49
N THR A 253 6.19 9.47 -3.49
CA THR A 253 6.15 10.87 -3.05
C THR A 253 6.37 11.88 -4.20
N PRO A 254 7.19 11.63 -5.24
CA PRO A 254 7.36 12.58 -6.33
C PRO A 254 6.09 12.84 -7.15
N TRP A 255 5.18 11.86 -7.23
CA TRP A 255 3.97 11.93 -8.04
C TRP A 255 2.68 12.01 -7.21
N SER A 256 2.76 11.74 -5.91
CA SER A 256 1.61 11.73 -5.01
C SER A 256 1.05 13.14 -4.78
N LYS A 257 -0.28 13.26 -4.70
CA LYS A 257 -0.99 14.49 -4.29
C LYS A 257 -0.63 14.97 -2.88
N ARG A 258 -0.02 14.11 -2.07
CA ARG A 258 0.46 14.44 -0.72
C ARG A 258 1.93 14.86 -0.68
N GLY A 259 2.65 14.72 -1.80
CA GLY A 259 4.05 15.13 -1.95
C GLY A 259 4.21 16.49 -2.62
N ARG A 260 5.44 16.80 -3.04
CA ARG A 260 5.76 18.06 -3.77
C ARG A 260 5.32 18.05 -5.22
N GLN A 261 4.92 16.88 -5.75
CA GLN A 261 4.49 16.69 -7.13
C GLN A 261 5.54 17.13 -8.17
N LEU A 262 6.83 17.02 -7.85
CA LEU A 262 7.93 17.39 -8.75
C LEU A 262 8.27 16.29 -9.77
N GLY A 263 7.62 15.12 -9.71
CA GLY A 263 7.85 14.01 -10.62
C GLY A 263 9.32 13.62 -10.69
N PHE A 264 9.89 13.52 -11.89
CA PHE A 264 11.31 13.19 -12.04
C PHE A 264 12.28 14.27 -11.52
N LEU A 265 11.81 15.48 -11.23
CA LEU A 265 12.66 16.52 -10.63
C LEU A 265 12.81 16.35 -9.11
N ASP A 266 12.05 15.44 -8.48
CA ASP A 266 12.18 15.15 -7.05
C ASP A 266 13.40 14.24 -6.78
N PRO A 267 14.24 14.54 -5.77
CA PRO A 267 15.40 13.72 -5.41
C PRO A 267 15.09 12.24 -5.20
N GLU A 268 13.91 11.92 -4.67
CA GLU A 268 13.51 10.52 -4.42
C GLU A 268 13.36 9.70 -5.71
N SER A 269 13.20 10.35 -6.88
CA SER A 269 13.08 9.65 -8.17
C SER A 269 14.39 9.01 -8.66
N ILE A 270 15.56 9.40 -8.12
CA ILE A 270 16.86 8.83 -8.50
C ILE A 270 16.92 7.33 -8.17
N SER A 271 16.38 6.93 -7.01
CA SER A 271 16.33 5.53 -6.60
C SER A 271 15.57 4.66 -7.62
N ALA A 272 14.45 5.17 -8.15
CA ALA A 272 13.66 4.49 -9.18
C ALA A 272 14.43 4.40 -10.52
N LEU A 273 15.16 5.44 -10.91
CA LEU A 273 16.01 5.44 -12.10
C LEU A 273 17.11 4.38 -12.02
N VAL A 274 17.85 4.35 -10.90
CA VAL A 274 18.92 3.38 -10.68
C VAL A 274 18.37 1.96 -10.64
N TRP A 275 17.24 1.76 -9.95
CA TRP A 275 16.53 0.48 -9.90
C TRP A 275 16.19 -0.05 -11.31
N ALA A 276 15.41 0.70 -12.08
CA ALA A 276 14.96 0.26 -13.40
C ALA A 276 16.14 0.07 -14.37
N PHE A 277 17.14 0.96 -14.32
CA PHE A 277 18.33 0.82 -15.15
C PHE A 277 19.18 -0.39 -14.76
N SER A 278 19.29 -0.72 -13.46
CA SER A 278 20.00 -1.92 -13.02
C SER A 278 19.37 -3.20 -13.59
N LEU A 279 18.03 -3.28 -13.65
CA LEU A 279 17.31 -4.39 -14.26
C LEU A 279 17.52 -4.46 -15.78
N ARG A 280 17.56 -3.31 -16.47
CA ARG A 280 17.87 -3.24 -17.90
C ARG A 280 19.26 -3.79 -18.23
N LEU A 281 20.22 -3.62 -17.32
CA LEU A 281 21.60 -4.04 -17.52
C LEU A 281 21.89 -5.48 -17.08
N ALA A 282 21.16 -5.99 -16.10
CA ALA A 282 21.15 -7.41 -15.78
C ALA A 282 20.56 -8.23 -16.96
N PRO A 283 20.64 -9.57 -16.94
CA PRO A 283 19.65 -10.36 -17.66
C PRO A 283 18.27 -9.80 -17.34
N PRO A 284 17.42 -9.45 -18.32
CA PRO A 284 16.15 -8.83 -18.00
C PRO A 284 15.25 -9.82 -17.25
N PRO A 285 14.49 -9.39 -16.23
CA PRO A 285 13.41 -10.19 -15.66
C PRO A 285 12.41 -10.57 -16.75
N ASP A 286 11.78 -11.73 -16.62
CA ASP A 286 10.69 -12.13 -17.51
C ASP A 286 9.45 -11.25 -17.32
N CYS A 287 9.23 -10.78 -16.09
CA CYS A 287 8.20 -9.82 -15.76
C CYS A 287 8.64 -8.88 -14.62
N ILE A 288 8.29 -7.60 -14.74
CA ILE A 288 8.39 -6.62 -13.67
C ILE A 288 6.98 -6.23 -13.23
N VAL A 289 6.68 -6.40 -11.95
CA VAL A 289 5.45 -5.94 -11.30
C VAL A 289 5.79 -4.66 -10.53
N ASN A 290 5.28 -3.53 -10.99
CA ASN A 290 5.48 -2.24 -10.32
C ASN A 290 4.19 -1.71 -9.69
N GLU A 291 4.26 -1.31 -8.42
CA GLU A 291 3.20 -0.58 -7.72
C GLU A 291 3.57 0.90 -7.60
N ASN A 292 2.62 1.79 -7.90
CA ASN A 292 2.76 3.22 -7.62
C ASN A 292 1.41 3.94 -7.49
N VAL A 293 1.41 5.24 -7.22
CA VAL A 293 0.20 6.07 -7.29
C VAL A 293 -0.29 6.23 -8.73
N GLY A 294 -1.59 6.48 -8.90
CA GLY A 294 -2.23 6.62 -10.21
C GLY A 294 -1.69 7.74 -11.09
N SER A 295 -0.92 8.69 -10.57
CA SER A 295 -0.30 9.81 -11.30
C SER A 295 1.14 9.54 -11.77
N PHE A 296 1.74 8.41 -11.40
CA PHE A 296 3.07 8.02 -11.88
C PHE A 296 3.04 7.79 -13.40
N PRO A 297 3.92 8.39 -14.22
CA PRO A 297 3.91 8.23 -15.68
C PRO A 297 4.60 6.92 -16.11
N ALA A 298 4.00 5.78 -15.74
CA ALA A 298 4.57 4.45 -15.94
C ALA A 298 4.92 4.14 -17.41
N GLU A 299 4.07 4.54 -18.36
CA GLU A 299 4.31 4.34 -19.80
C GLU A 299 5.60 5.02 -20.25
N VAL A 300 5.70 6.32 -20.02
CA VAL A 300 6.90 7.08 -20.40
C VAL A 300 8.14 6.55 -19.68
N PHE A 301 8.02 6.19 -18.40
CA PHE A 301 9.13 5.66 -17.62
C PHE A 301 9.63 4.31 -18.16
N PHE A 302 8.76 3.31 -18.25
CA PHE A 302 9.15 1.96 -18.64
C PHE A 302 9.50 1.85 -20.11
N SER A 303 8.79 2.51 -21.03
CA SER A 303 9.15 2.51 -22.45
C SER A 303 10.49 3.21 -22.72
N SER A 304 10.90 4.16 -21.85
CA SER A 304 12.23 4.77 -21.93
C SER A 304 13.33 3.85 -21.37
N MET A 305 13.04 3.06 -20.34
CA MET A 305 14.00 2.13 -19.72
C MET A 305 14.14 0.83 -20.49
N PHE A 306 13.04 0.31 -21.05
CA PHE A 306 12.96 -0.97 -21.76
C PHE A 306 12.33 -0.75 -23.15
N PRO A 307 13.09 -0.24 -24.13
CA PRO A 307 12.56 -0.01 -25.47
C PRO A 307 11.99 -1.30 -26.07
N GLY A 308 10.74 -1.24 -26.53
CA GLY A 308 10.04 -2.39 -27.10
C GLY A 308 9.38 -3.33 -26.09
N CYS A 309 9.42 -3.04 -24.79
CA CYS A 309 8.68 -3.84 -23.82
C CYS A 309 7.17 -3.81 -24.09
N ARG A 310 6.47 -4.90 -23.77
CA ARG A 310 5.01 -4.83 -23.55
C ARG A 310 4.78 -4.22 -22.18
N LEU A 311 3.80 -3.35 -22.08
CA LEU A 311 3.41 -2.71 -20.83
C LEU A 311 1.89 -2.78 -20.70
N GLU A 312 1.44 -3.30 -19.58
CA GLU A 312 0.04 -3.31 -19.21
C GLU A 312 -0.13 -2.70 -17.84
N MET A 313 -1.22 -1.96 -17.64
CA MET A 313 -1.42 -1.24 -16.41
C MET A 313 -2.89 -1.08 -16.05
N ALA A 314 -3.15 -1.10 -14.76
CA ALA A 314 -4.47 -0.81 -14.21
C ALA A 314 -4.33 -0.06 -12.89
N VAL A 315 -5.25 0.85 -12.64
CA VAL A 315 -5.43 1.47 -11.32
C VAL A 315 -6.62 0.80 -10.67
N PHE A 316 -6.45 0.25 -9.47
CA PHE A 316 -7.53 -0.32 -8.69
C PHE A 316 -7.20 -0.24 -7.19
N SER A 317 -8.17 -0.56 -6.36
CA SER A 317 -8.15 -0.45 -4.90
C SER A 317 -8.63 -1.77 -4.28
N PRO A 318 -8.28 -2.12 -3.02
CA PRO A 318 -8.84 -3.31 -2.36
C PRO A 318 -10.38 -3.31 -2.35
N CYS A 319 -11.01 -2.14 -2.23
CA CYS A 319 -12.47 -2.02 -2.37
C CYS A 319 -13.04 -2.45 -3.71
N ASP A 320 -12.25 -2.45 -4.79
CA ASP A 320 -12.69 -3.02 -6.06
C ASP A 320 -12.83 -4.55 -5.95
N LEU A 321 -12.02 -5.20 -5.10
CA LEU A 321 -12.06 -6.63 -4.76
C LEU A 321 -13.08 -6.94 -3.65
N GLY A 322 -13.93 -5.98 -3.26
CA GLY A 322 -14.91 -6.16 -2.16
C GLY A 322 -14.30 -6.10 -0.76
N ILE A 323 -13.02 -5.77 -0.63
CA ILE A 323 -12.32 -5.62 0.67
C ILE A 323 -12.50 -4.18 1.15
N PRO A 324 -12.92 -3.90 2.40
CA PRO A 324 -13.32 -2.55 2.85
C PRO A 324 -12.13 -1.61 3.15
N THR A 325 -11.21 -1.50 2.20
CA THR A 325 -10.04 -0.63 2.23
C THR A 325 -9.92 0.15 0.92
N HIS A 326 -9.80 1.47 1.04
CA HIS A 326 -9.60 2.37 -0.09
C HIS A 326 -8.14 2.75 -0.24
N ARG A 327 -7.47 2.12 -1.20
CA ARG A 327 -6.08 2.39 -1.55
C ARG A 327 -5.88 2.24 -3.06
N PRO A 328 -6.36 3.21 -3.85
CA PRO A 328 -6.16 3.17 -5.29
C PRO A 328 -4.66 3.26 -5.59
N ARG A 329 -4.16 2.26 -6.31
CA ARG A 329 -2.77 2.16 -6.78
C ARG A 329 -2.75 1.65 -8.21
N ARG A 330 -1.77 2.15 -8.95
CA ARG A 330 -1.41 1.65 -10.26
C ARG A 330 -0.54 0.43 -10.06
N TYR A 331 -0.92 -0.66 -10.73
CA TYR A 331 -0.04 -1.78 -10.99
C TYR A 331 0.32 -1.76 -12.46
N SER A 332 1.62 -1.89 -12.73
CA SER A 332 2.18 -1.98 -14.08
C SER A 332 2.89 -3.32 -14.21
N LEU A 333 2.47 -4.12 -15.18
CA LEU A 333 3.17 -5.31 -15.61
C LEU A 333 4.01 -4.96 -16.82
N VAL A 334 5.33 -5.13 -16.70
CA VAL A 334 6.28 -4.86 -17.78
C VAL A 334 6.88 -6.19 -18.20
N TRP A 335 6.87 -6.48 -19.49
CA TRP A 335 7.59 -7.62 -20.08
C TRP A 335 8.72 -7.06 -20.93
N PRO A 336 9.96 -6.98 -20.39
CA PRO A 336 11.10 -6.48 -21.13
C PRO A 336 11.34 -7.24 -22.44
N ASN A 337 11.04 -8.54 -22.46
CA ASN A 337 11.00 -9.36 -23.67
C ASN A 337 9.54 -9.66 -24.06
N PRO A 338 8.95 -8.91 -25.02
CA PRO A 338 7.55 -9.12 -25.42
C PRO A 338 7.33 -10.44 -26.17
N MET A 339 8.40 -11.10 -26.65
CA MET A 339 8.34 -12.36 -27.38
C MET A 339 8.35 -13.60 -26.46
N SER A 340 8.35 -13.41 -25.13
CA SER A 340 8.28 -14.54 -24.20
C SER A 340 6.89 -15.17 -24.22
N ALA A 341 6.82 -16.51 -24.17
CA ALA A 341 5.54 -17.23 -24.12
C ALA A 341 4.67 -16.80 -22.93
N THR A 342 5.30 -16.48 -21.79
CA THR A 342 4.63 -15.91 -20.61
C THR A 342 3.95 -14.58 -20.91
N CYS A 343 4.60 -13.70 -21.68
CA CYS A 343 4.02 -12.43 -22.10
C CYS A 343 2.77 -12.67 -22.96
N GLU A 344 2.86 -13.51 -23.99
CA GLU A 344 1.72 -13.81 -24.87
C GLU A 344 0.51 -14.38 -24.12
N ALA A 345 0.75 -15.22 -23.11
CA ALA A 345 -0.30 -15.83 -22.29
C ALA A 345 -0.93 -14.87 -21.26
N ALA A 346 -0.28 -13.76 -20.95
CA ALA A 346 -0.73 -12.80 -19.96
C ALA A 346 -1.68 -11.75 -20.57
N ALA A 347 -2.68 -11.35 -19.79
CA ALA A 347 -3.52 -10.20 -20.05
C ALA A 347 -3.86 -9.51 -18.71
N PHE A 348 -3.60 -8.22 -18.62
CA PHE A 348 -3.75 -7.41 -17.43
C PHE A 348 -4.35 -6.05 -17.79
N ASP A 349 -5.67 -6.01 -17.87
CA ASP A 349 -6.40 -4.76 -18.06
C ASP A 349 -7.61 -4.69 -17.13
N VAL A 350 -8.34 -3.58 -17.20
CA VAL A 350 -9.51 -3.36 -16.35
C VAL A 350 -10.63 -4.38 -16.59
N ASN A 351 -10.73 -4.96 -17.79
CA ASN A 351 -11.76 -5.94 -18.12
C ASN A 351 -11.42 -7.29 -17.50
N ILE A 352 -10.16 -7.75 -17.64
CA ILE A 352 -9.69 -8.96 -16.96
C ILE A 352 -9.83 -8.81 -15.44
N LEU A 353 -9.46 -7.65 -14.88
CA LEU A 353 -9.67 -7.38 -13.46
C LEU A 353 -11.15 -7.37 -13.08
N GLY A 354 -12.03 -6.82 -13.93
CA GLY A 354 -13.48 -6.85 -13.74
C GLY A 354 -14.03 -8.27 -13.64
N GLU A 355 -13.61 -9.13 -14.56
CA GLU A 355 -14.06 -10.51 -14.63
C GLU A 355 -13.48 -11.40 -13.53
N VAL A 356 -12.22 -11.20 -13.13
CA VAL A 356 -11.53 -12.10 -12.22
C VAL A 356 -11.56 -11.60 -10.78
N CYS A 357 -11.42 -10.29 -10.57
CA CYS A 357 -11.06 -9.72 -9.27
C CYS A 357 -12.14 -8.83 -8.68
N PHE A 358 -12.95 -8.15 -9.49
CA PHE A 358 -13.91 -7.19 -8.94
C PHE A 358 -15.10 -7.86 -8.27
N ARG A 359 -15.51 -7.30 -7.14
CA ARG A 359 -16.60 -7.80 -6.28
C ARG A 359 -17.48 -6.68 -5.80
N ARG A 360 -18.71 -6.98 -5.41
CA ARG A 360 -19.54 -6.09 -4.59
C ARG A 360 -18.93 -5.92 -3.21
N LEU A 361 -19.17 -4.77 -2.58
CA LEU A 361 -18.62 -4.45 -1.25
C LEU A 361 -19.75 -4.53 -0.23
N HIS A 362 -19.64 -5.42 0.77
CA HIS A 362 -20.64 -5.58 1.84
C HIS A 362 -20.15 -5.13 3.21
N LEU A 363 -18.83 -5.10 3.39
CA LEU A 363 -18.24 -4.78 4.68
C LEU A 363 -17.96 -3.29 4.81
N HIS A 364 -18.12 -2.80 6.04
CA HIS A 364 -17.58 -1.51 6.47
C HIS A 364 -16.14 -1.71 6.97
N GLY A 365 -15.35 -0.62 7.03
CA GLY A 365 -14.00 -0.65 7.60
C GLY A 365 -13.96 -0.98 9.10
N SER A 366 -15.10 -0.87 9.79
CA SER A 366 -15.26 -1.33 11.17
C SER A 366 -15.05 -2.83 11.33
N VAL A 367 -15.14 -3.63 10.26
CA VAL A 367 -14.84 -5.06 10.32
C VAL A 367 -13.42 -5.34 10.81
N TYR A 368 -12.48 -4.40 10.65
CA TYR A 368 -11.11 -4.56 11.14
C TYR A 368 -10.95 -4.27 12.63
N LEU A 369 -12.00 -3.82 13.34
CA LEU A 369 -11.97 -3.48 14.78
C LEU A 369 -11.99 -4.75 15.66
N GLN A 370 -11.00 -5.62 15.47
CA GLN A 370 -10.91 -6.96 16.06
C GLN A 370 -9.94 -7.06 17.24
N SER A 371 -9.21 -6.00 17.60
CA SER A 371 -8.26 -6.07 18.72
C SER A 371 -8.97 -6.40 20.04
N PRO A 372 -8.38 -7.29 20.86
CA PRO A 372 -8.81 -7.52 22.23
C PRO A 372 -8.90 -6.24 23.07
N GLU A 373 -9.77 -6.25 24.09
CA GLU A 373 -10.04 -5.07 24.91
C GLU A 373 -8.79 -4.57 25.67
N ASP A 374 -7.94 -5.48 26.14
CA ASP A 374 -6.68 -5.17 26.81
C ASP A 374 -5.68 -4.45 25.89
N GLU A 375 -5.63 -4.80 24.59
CA GLU A 375 -4.83 -4.07 23.60
C GLU A 375 -5.36 -2.65 23.37
N VAL A 376 -6.69 -2.49 23.27
CA VAL A 376 -7.33 -1.18 23.13
C VAL A 376 -7.06 -0.31 24.36
N ILE A 377 -7.16 -0.90 25.55
CA ILE A 377 -6.82 -0.26 26.82
C ILE A 377 -5.36 0.18 26.84
N ALA A 378 -4.41 -0.69 26.46
CA ALA A 378 -3.00 -0.35 26.42
C ALA A 378 -2.69 0.77 25.42
N LEU A 379 -3.40 0.81 24.29
CA LEU A 379 -3.33 1.92 23.34
C LEU A 379 -3.75 3.24 24.00
N LEU A 380 -4.91 3.26 24.68
CA LEU A 380 -5.46 4.43 25.36
C LEU A 380 -4.54 4.92 26.49
N ASP A 381 -4.01 4.02 27.32
CA ASP A 381 -3.05 4.36 28.37
C ASP A 381 -1.79 5.01 27.80
N GLY A 382 -1.24 4.44 26.72
CA GLY A 382 -0.08 5.05 26.07
C GLY A 382 -0.37 6.43 25.46
N LEU A 383 -1.62 6.72 25.08
CA LEU A 383 -2.03 8.05 24.63
C LEU A 383 -2.24 9.02 25.81
N ALA A 384 -2.82 8.53 26.90
CA ALA A 384 -3.00 9.28 28.15
C ALA A 384 -1.65 9.71 28.73
N ALA A 385 -0.70 8.78 28.83
CA ALA A 385 0.66 9.04 29.28
C ALA A 385 1.38 10.06 28.39
N ALA A 386 1.24 9.95 27.06
CA ALA A 386 1.81 10.93 26.12
C ALA A 386 1.21 12.35 26.27
N ARG A 387 0.04 12.47 26.91
CA ARG A 387 -0.59 13.74 27.27
C ARG A 387 -0.28 14.21 28.70
N GLY A 388 0.48 13.44 29.48
CA GLY A 388 0.73 13.71 30.89
C GLY A 388 -0.52 13.57 31.76
N LEU A 389 -1.45 12.68 31.37
CA LEU A 389 -2.58 12.31 32.22
C LEU A 389 -2.14 11.24 33.21
N GLU A 390 -2.71 11.26 34.42
CA GLU A 390 -2.41 10.29 35.48
C GLU A 390 -2.66 8.84 35.00
N PRO A 391 -1.91 7.85 35.48
CA PRO A 391 -2.24 6.45 35.24
C PRO A 391 -3.61 6.09 35.84
N ARG A 392 -4.30 5.12 35.23
CA ARG A 392 -5.53 4.58 35.81
C ARG A 392 -5.25 4.05 37.22
N GLY A 393 -5.91 4.61 38.24
CA GLY A 393 -5.97 3.98 39.56
C GLY A 393 -6.74 2.66 39.48
N GLN A 394 -6.55 1.75 40.43
CA GLN A 394 -7.23 0.43 40.46
C GLN A 394 -8.79 0.51 40.44
N GLN A 395 -9.36 1.69 40.71
CA GLN A 395 -10.81 1.97 40.68
C GLN A 395 -11.20 3.08 39.66
N GLY A 396 -10.28 3.53 38.80
CA GLY A 396 -10.52 4.67 37.92
C GLY A 396 -11.41 4.36 36.71
N LYS A 397 -12.36 5.27 36.38
CA LYS A 397 -13.14 5.22 35.13
C LYS A 397 -12.19 5.18 33.92
N SER A 398 -12.52 4.39 32.90
CA SER A 398 -11.74 4.27 31.67
C SER A 398 -11.64 5.61 30.93
N TYR A 399 -10.46 5.88 30.35
CA TYR A 399 -10.31 7.03 29.47
C TYR A 399 -11.13 6.82 28.20
N SER A 400 -12.04 7.75 27.88
CA SER A 400 -12.60 7.79 26.53
C SER A 400 -11.52 8.18 25.52
N CYS A 401 -11.59 7.64 24.31
CA CYS A 401 -10.62 7.98 23.27
C CYS A 401 -10.60 9.49 22.98
N LYS A 402 -11.78 10.14 23.02
CA LYS A 402 -11.91 11.59 22.86
C LYS A 402 -11.10 12.41 23.88
N HIS A 403 -10.95 11.92 25.12
CA HIS A 403 -10.19 12.61 26.16
C HIS A 403 -8.67 12.51 25.93
N VAL A 404 -8.18 11.36 25.45
CA VAL A 404 -6.75 11.10 25.28
C VAL A 404 -6.21 11.51 23.91
N LEU A 405 -7.07 11.79 22.93
CA LEU A 405 -6.66 12.34 21.64
C LEU A 405 -5.93 13.69 21.80
N ALA A 406 -4.89 13.90 21.00
CA ALA A 406 -4.25 15.21 20.88
C ALA A 406 -5.26 16.26 20.39
N THR A 407 -5.16 17.50 20.88
CA THR A 407 -6.13 18.58 20.58
C THR A 407 -6.39 18.74 19.08
N GLY A 408 -5.34 18.75 18.26
CA GLY A 408 -5.46 18.86 16.80
C GLY A 408 -6.20 17.67 16.16
N HIS A 409 -5.94 16.44 16.62
CA HIS A 409 -6.65 15.24 16.15
C HIS A 409 -8.13 15.29 16.52
N ARG A 410 -8.43 15.68 17.77
CA ARG A 410 -9.80 15.82 18.25
C ARG A 410 -10.58 16.85 17.46
N LEU A 411 -10.00 18.03 17.19
CA LEU A 411 -10.65 19.08 16.40
C LEU A 411 -10.95 18.61 14.97
N ARG A 412 -10.02 17.90 14.32
CA ARG A 412 -10.26 17.34 12.97
C ARG A 412 -11.33 16.26 12.97
N MET A 413 -11.32 15.36 13.95
CA MET A 413 -12.36 14.36 14.14
C MET A 413 -13.75 14.99 14.32
N MET A 414 -13.87 16.04 15.14
CA MET A 414 -15.12 16.79 15.32
C MET A 414 -15.57 17.46 14.01
N LYS A 415 -14.67 18.09 13.25
CA LYS A 415 -15.01 18.66 11.93
C LYS A 415 -15.56 17.63 10.96
N HIS A 416 -15.02 16.41 10.96
CA HIS A 416 -15.57 15.32 10.16
C HIS A 416 -16.98 14.94 10.60
N ARG A 417 -17.20 14.82 11.90
CA ARG A 417 -18.52 14.52 12.46
C ARG A 417 -19.54 15.60 12.13
N GLU A 418 -19.21 16.87 12.36
CA GLU A 418 -20.05 18.02 12.03
C GLU A 418 -20.42 18.05 10.55
N LYS A 419 -19.47 17.71 9.66
CA LYS A 419 -19.76 17.59 8.23
C LYS A 419 -20.73 16.45 7.93
N LEU A 420 -20.56 15.28 8.52
CA LEU A 420 -21.48 14.16 8.32
C LEU A 420 -22.90 14.48 8.83
N GLU A 421 -23.00 15.20 9.94
CA GLU A 421 -24.28 15.70 10.48
C GLU A 421 -24.92 16.71 9.52
N GLN A 422 -24.12 17.61 8.91
CA GLN A 422 -24.59 18.55 7.88
C GLN A 422 -25.03 17.84 6.59
N ASP A 423 -24.38 16.73 6.24
CA ASP A 423 -24.70 15.87 5.10
C ASP A 423 -25.87 14.89 5.43
N GLU A 424 -26.57 15.11 6.56
CA GLU A 424 -27.74 14.34 7.03
C GLU A 424 -27.49 12.84 7.25
N HIS A 425 -26.24 12.45 7.52
CA HIS A 425 -25.92 11.07 7.87
C HIS A 425 -26.34 10.74 9.32
N THR A 426 -27.13 9.67 9.49
CA THR A 426 -27.58 9.17 10.81
C THR A 426 -26.75 7.99 11.33
N ASP A 427 -26.18 7.19 10.43
CA ASP A 427 -25.22 6.13 10.75
C ASP A 427 -23.79 6.69 10.72
N PHE A 428 -23.09 6.60 11.85
CA PHE A 428 -21.71 7.09 12.01
C PHE A 428 -20.66 5.99 11.90
N ASP A 429 -20.95 4.84 11.29
CA ASP A 429 -19.91 3.85 10.98
C ASP A 429 -19.00 4.31 9.83
N PHE A 430 -18.22 5.33 10.14
CA PHE A 430 -17.32 6.05 9.28
C PHE A 430 -15.93 6.12 9.92
N ASN A 431 -14.93 5.94 9.09
CA ASN A 431 -13.53 5.99 9.41
C ASN A 431 -12.95 7.32 8.95
N VAL A 432 -12.21 7.98 9.84
CA VAL A 432 -11.59 9.28 9.59
C VAL A 432 -10.11 9.22 9.96
N ASP A 433 -9.24 9.76 9.11
CA ASP A 433 -7.83 9.93 9.47
C ASP A 433 -7.65 11.25 10.21
N CYS A 434 -7.58 11.20 11.54
CA CYS A 434 -7.41 12.38 12.38
C CYS A 434 -6.06 13.09 12.18
N ALA A 435 -5.11 12.50 11.44
CA ALA A 435 -3.86 13.14 11.06
C ALA A 435 -3.99 14.03 9.82
N GLN A 436 -5.10 13.95 9.08
CA GLN A 436 -5.30 14.64 7.81
C GLN A 436 -6.44 15.66 7.91
N ASP A 437 -6.32 16.80 7.24
CA ASP A 437 -7.44 17.74 7.12
C ASP A 437 -8.52 17.20 6.18
N ILE A 438 -9.76 17.65 6.43
CA ILE A 438 -10.96 17.22 5.70
C ILE A 438 -10.91 17.48 4.19
N GLY A 439 -10.11 18.45 3.76
CA GLY A 439 -9.88 18.75 2.34
C GLY A 439 -9.02 17.70 1.63
N PHE A 440 -8.22 16.92 2.37
CA PHE A 440 -7.33 15.90 1.80
C PHE A 440 -7.92 14.50 1.85
N THR A 441 -8.60 14.13 2.94
CA THR A 441 -9.24 12.83 3.11
C THR A 441 -10.60 13.03 3.75
N GLY A 442 -11.68 12.62 3.08
CA GLY A 442 -13.03 12.65 3.66
C GLY A 442 -13.27 11.50 4.64
N ALA A 443 -14.38 11.55 5.37
CA ALA A 443 -14.87 10.40 6.14
C ALA A 443 -15.33 9.30 5.17
N MET A 444 -15.02 8.04 5.46
CA MET A 444 -15.33 6.91 4.58
C MET A 444 -15.93 5.75 5.37
N ARG A 445 -16.94 5.06 4.81
CA ARG A 445 -17.46 3.81 5.39
C ARG A 445 -16.45 2.66 5.32
N VAL A 446 -15.53 2.72 4.37
CA VAL A 446 -14.35 1.84 4.27
C VAL A 446 -13.13 2.46 4.94
N MET A 447 -12.04 1.71 5.08
CA MET A 447 -10.78 2.22 5.59
C MET A 447 -10.13 3.19 4.59
N PRO A 448 -9.79 4.43 4.98
CA PRO A 448 -9.06 5.33 4.10
C PRO A 448 -7.62 4.84 3.86
N THR A 449 -6.98 5.35 2.80
CA THR A 449 -5.58 5.02 2.50
C THR A 449 -4.69 5.36 3.69
N LEU A 450 -4.01 4.35 4.22
CA LEU A 450 -2.98 4.54 5.24
C LEU A 450 -1.79 5.27 4.64
N VAL A 451 -1.35 6.32 5.31
CA VAL A 451 -0.11 7.03 5.00
C VAL A 451 0.76 7.14 6.24
N LYS A 452 1.97 7.68 6.05
CA LYS A 452 2.86 8.02 7.15
C LYS A 452 2.13 8.86 8.20
N ASN A 453 2.13 8.37 9.44
CA ASN A 453 1.48 8.95 10.61
C ASN A 453 -0.06 8.93 10.63
N SER A 454 -0.73 8.14 9.79
CA SER A 454 -2.20 8.00 9.86
C SER A 454 -2.68 7.63 11.27
N ASN A 455 -3.74 8.29 11.72
CA ASN A 455 -4.43 8.02 12.98
C ASN A 455 -5.91 7.81 12.67
N ILE A 456 -6.26 6.58 12.32
CA ILE A 456 -7.63 6.28 11.90
C ILE A 456 -8.51 6.11 13.13
N TYR A 457 -9.66 6.79 13.11
CA TYR A 457 -10.68 6.77 14.14
C TYR A 457 -11.99 6.31 13.52
N ASN A 458 -12.69 5.38 14.17
CA ASN A 458 -14.05 5.02 13.81
C ASN A 458 -15.03 5.81 14.68
N LEU A 459 -15.94 6.57 14.04
CA LEU A 459 -16.84 7.48 14.75
C LEU A 459 -17.91 6.74 15.56
N ARG A 460 -18.37 5.57 15.12
CA ARG A 460 -19.37 4.74 15.82
C ARG A 460 -18.76 3.99 17.00
N ALA A 461 -17.61 3.35 16.80
CA ALA A 461 -16.90 2.62 17.85
C ALA A 461 -16.17 3.55 18.83
N ASP A 462 -16.11 4.85 18.53
CA ASP A 462 -15.52 5.91 19.35
C ASP A 462 -14.08 5.64 19.80
N ARG A 463 -13.28 4.98 18.94
CA ARG A 463 -11.88 4.64 19.22
C ARG A 463 -10.99 4.71 17.99
N LEU A 464 -9.69 4.78 18.26
CA LEU A 464 -8.64 4.60 17.25
C LEU A 464 -8.44 3.13 16.92
N TYR A 465 -7.99 2.87 15.70
CA TYR A 465 -7.48 1.58 15.29
C TYR A 465 -6.12 1.29 15.95
N THR A 466 -5.89 0.05 16.37
CA THR A 466 -4.59 -0.43 16.87
C THR A 466 -3.62 -0.68 15.71
N VAL A 467 -2.34 -0.95 16.00
CA VAL A 467 -1.34 -1.23 14.95
C VAL A 467 -1.68 -2.56 14.26
N GLN A 468 -2.12 -3.55 15.02
CA GLN A 468 -2.53 -4.89 14.56
C GLN A 468 -3.75 -4.81 13.63
N GLU A 469 -4.73 -3.98 13.96
CA GLU A 469 -5.88 -3.75 13.08
C GLU A 469 -5.44 -3.04 11.79
N LEU A 470 -4.53 -2.06 11.87
CA LEU A 470 -3.96 -1.39 10.68
C LEU A 470 -3.08 -2.34 9.82
N MET A 471 -2.51 -3.39 10.39
CA MET A 471 -1.89 -4.48 9.62
C MET A 471 -2.94 -5.29 8.86
N SER A 472 -4.08 -5.58 9.50
CA SER A 472 -5.20 -6.25 8.83
C SER A 472 -5.73 -5.47 7.63
N VAL A 473 -5.74 -4.14 7.72
CA VAL A 473 -6.07 -3.24 6.60
C VAL A 473 -5.12 -3.41 5.41
N GLN A 474 -3.85 -3.77 5.66
CA GLN A 474 -2.88 -4.07 4.59
C GLN A 474 -2.99 -5.50 4.05
N GLY A 475 -3.88 -6.33 4.63
CA GLY A 475 -4.16 -7.70 4.20
C GLY A 475 -3.46 -8.79 5.02
N PHE A 476 -2.88 -8.46 6.18
CA PHE A 476 -2.29 -9.45 7.09
C PHE A 476 -3.35 -9.99 8.08
N PRO A 477 -3.59 -11.32 8.19
CA PRO A 477 -4.68 -11.87 9.01
C PRO A 477 -4.38 -11.92 10.53
N VAL A 478 -4.04 -10.77 11.13
CA VAL A 478 -3.51 -10.68 12.50
C VAL A 478 -4.45 -11.25 13.57
N HIS A 479 -5.77 -11.09 13.42
CA HIS A 479 -6.76 -11.50 14.41
C HIS A 479 -7.56 -12.76 14.00
N ARG A 480 -7.04 -13.57 13.06
CA ARG A 480 -7.67 -14.86 12.72
C ARG A 480 -7.38 -15.88 13.83
N SER A 481 -8.42 -16.55 14.32
CA SER A 481 -8.30 -17.59 15.36
C SER A 481 -7.56 -18.84 14.88
N ASP A 482 -7.54 -19.09 13.58
CA ASP A 482 -6.85 -20.17 12.86
C ASP A 482 -5.52 -19.70 12.21
N SER A 483 -4.98 -18.56 12.67
CA SER A 483 -3.87 -17.87 12.00
C SER A 483 -2.58 -18.69 11.82
N THR A 484 -2.33 -19.72 12.63
CA THR A 484 -1.08 -20.50 12.55
C THR A 484 -0.91 -21.26 11.24
N THR A 485 -1.96 -21.47 10.45
CA THR A 485 -1.89 -22.22 9.17
C THR A 485 -1.96 -21.33 7.94
N HIS A 486 -2.17 -20.01 8.07
CA HIS A 486 -2.38 -19.17 6.90
C HIS A 486 -1.04 -18.76 6.26
N PRO A 487 -0.81 -19.02 4.96
CA PRO A 487 0.49 -18.83 4.29
C PRO A 487 0.96 -17.36 4.20
N CYS A 488 0.07 -16.40 4.47
CA CYS A 488 0.43 -14.97 4.49
C CYS A 488 0.64 -14.39 5.90
N MET A 489 0.65 -15.21 6.95
CA MET A 489 0.93 -14.72 8.29
C MET A 489 2.42 -14.45 8.49
N PRO A 490 2.79 -13.25 8.98
CA PRO A 490 4.11 -13.07 9.55
C PRO A 490 4.27 -13.98 10.77
N ASP A 491 5.48 -14.46 11.01
CA ASP A 491 5.77 -15.24 12.22
C ASP A 491 5.59 -14.39 13.49
N GLU A 492 5.42 -15.05 14.63
CA GLU A 492 5.19 -14.40 15.92
C GLU A 492 6.29 -13.39 16.26
N GLN A 493 7.54 -13.72 15.94
CA GLN A 493 8.69 -12.83 16.16
C GLN A 493 8.57 -11.54 15.32
N THR A 494 8.17 -11.67 14.06
CA THR A 494 7.90 -10.55 13.15
C THR A 494 6.78 -9.67 13.69
N MET A 495 5.67 -10.27 14.10
CA MET A 495 4.54 -9.55 14.68
C MET A 495 4.96 -8.78 15.93
N GLN A 496 5.68 -9.45 16.84
CA GLN A 496 6.18 -8.83 18.06
C GLN A 496 7.17 -7.70 17.77
N HIS A 497 8.00 -7.83 16.73
CA HIS A 497 8.90 -6.76 16.30
C HIS A 497 8.10 -5.53 15.86
N ILE A 498 7.08 -5.69 15.00
CA ILE A 498 6.24 -4.57 14.52
C ILE A 498 5.54 -3.85 15.68
N ILE A 499 5.03 -4.61 16.65
CA ILE A 499 4.37 -4.07 17.84
C ILE A 499 5.36 -3.26 18.71
N THR A 500 6.60 -3.74 18.84
CA THR A 500 7.63 -3.15 19.70
C THR A 500 8.43 -2.02 19.05
N MET A 501 8.41 -1.86 17.72
CA MET A 501 9.12 -0.81 16.97
C MET A 501 8.67 0.63 17.27
N GLY A 502 7.69 0.80 18.16
CA GLY A 502 7.19 2.09 18.61
C GLY A 502 6.15 2.67 17.65
N LYS A 503 5.08 3.23 18.21
CA LYS A 503 3.87 3.65 17.49
C LYS A 503 4.13 4.51 16.23
N LYS A 504 5.10 5.42 16.29
CA LYS A 504 5.43 6.33 15.17
C LYS A 504 6.01 5.58 13.98
N TYR A 505 6.86 4.60 14.25
CA TYR A 505 7.57 3.89 13.21
C TYR A 505 6.68 2.81 12.58
N SER A 506 5.95 2.02 13.37
CA SER A 506 5.02 1.01 12.85
C SER A 506 4.03 1.64 11.86
N LYS A 507 3.49 2.84 12.17
CA LYS A 507 2.62 3.59 11.26
C LYS A 507 3.30 4.07 9.98
N THR A 508 4.57 4.45 10.07
CA THR A 508 5.35 4.86 8.88
C THR A 508 5.51 3.69 7.93
N VAL A 509 5.90 2.52 8.46
CA VAL A 509 6.12 1.33 7.67
C VAL A 509 4.81 0.78 7.08
N LEU A 510 3.73 0.76 7.86
CA LEU A 510 2.42 0.36 7.34
C LEU A 510 1.91 1.29 6.24
N GLY A 511 2.17 2.59 6.33
CA GLY A 511 1.81 3.54 5.27
C GLY A 511 2.59 3.35 3.96
N ASN A 512 3.77 2.74 4.03
CA ASN A 512 4.66 2.52 2.89
C ASN A 512 4.57 1.09 2.31
N THR A 513 4.12 0.12 3.10
CA THR A 513 3.99 -1.29 2.67
C THR A 513 2.94 -1.45 1.59
N MET A 514 3.12 -2.30 0.57
CA MET A 514 2.06 -2.61 -0.42
C MET A 514 0.84 -3.27 0.23
N CYS A 515 -0.33 -3.21 -0.40
CA CYS A 515 -1.48 -3.99 0.05
C CYS A 515 -1.38 -5.41 -0.52
N LEU A 516 -1.39 -6.42 0.35
CA LEU A 516 -1.18 -7.84 -0.01
C LEU A 516 -2.11 -8.31 -1.13
N CYS A 517 -3.41 -8.03 -1.01
CA CYS A 517 -4.38 -8.51 -1.99
C CYS A 517 -4.14 -7.91 -3.39
N GLN A 518 -3.72 -6.64 -3.47
CA GLN A 518 -3.53 -5.98 -4.76
C GLN A 518 -2.27 -6.49 -5.47
N VAL A 519 -1.13 -6.55 -4.77
CA VAL A 519 0.12 -7.08 -5.35
C VAL A 519 -0.01 -8.58 -5.63
N GLY A 520 -0.73 -9.30 -4.76
CA GLY A 520 -1.04 -10.71 -4.94
C GLY A 520 -1.92 -10.98 -6.17
N THR A 521 -2.92 -10.14 -6.46
CA THR A 521 -3.68 -10.23 -7.71
C THR A 521 -2.80 -10.09 -8.94
N ALA A 522 -1.88 -9.12 -8.94
CA ALA A 522 -0.95 -8.93 -10.06
C ALA A 522 -0.03 -10.17 -10.23
N LEU A 523 0.51 -10.69 -9.13
CA LEU A 523 1.33 -11.90 -9.13
C LEU A 523 0.56 -13.16 -9.57
N ALA A 524 -0.69 -13.32 -9.13
CA ALA A 524 -1.55 -14.43 -9.54
C ALA A 524 -1.75 -14.47 -11.06
N ILE A 525 -1.93 -13.31 -11.69
CA ILE A 525 -2.06 -13.20 -13.14
C ILE A 525 -0.75 -13.59 -13.83
N VAL A 526 0.40 -13.11 -13.34
CA VAL A 526 1.72 -13.46 -13.89
C VAL A 526 2.01 -14.96 -13.74
N PHE A 527 1.81 -15.54 -12.57
CA PHE A 527 2.10 -16.95 -12.32
C PHE A 527 1.15 -17.88 -13.08
N MET A 528 -0.12 -17.52 -13.21
CA MET A 528 -1.08 -18.26 -14.03
C MET A 528 -0.72 -18.19 -15.53
N ALA A 529 -0.29 -17.03 -16.03
CA ALA A 529 0.17 -16.89 -17.41
C ALA A 529 1.40 -17.77 -17.67
N ALA A 530 2.40 -17.72 -16.78
CA ALA A 530 3.60 -18.54 -16.88
C ALA A 530 3.31 -20.05 -16.80
N ALA A 531 2.42 -20.46 -15.87
CA ALA A 531 2.02 -21.86 -15.73
C ALA A 531 1.30 -22.41 -16.98
N ARG A 532 0.63 -21.54 -17.74
CA ARG A 532 0.01 -21.89 -19.03
C ARG A 532 1.04 -21.94 -20.16
N ALA A 533 1.92 -20.95 -20.23
CA ALA A 533 2.98 -20.88 -21.24
C ALA A 533 3.91 -22.10 -21.19
N ASN A 534 4.29 -22.52 -19.98
CA ASN A 534 5.17 -23.66 -19.71
C ASN A 534 4.62 -25.03 -20.20
N ARG A 535 3.42 -25.07 -20.77
CA ARG A 535 2.75 -26.30 -21.24
C ARG A 535 2.53 -26.32 -22.75
N SER A 536 2.73 -25.18 -23.40
CA SER A 536 2.66 -25.06 -24.86
C SER A 536 3.98 -25.44 -25.53
N GLU A 537 5.08 -25.33 -24.79
CA GLU A 537 6.41 -25.87 -25.12
C GLU A 537 6.47 -27.36 -24.77
#